data_AF-A0A3B1CY06-F1
#
_entry.id   AF-A0A3B1CY06-F1
#
_cell.length_a   1.000
_cell.length_b   1.000
_cell.length_c   1.000
_cell.angle_alpha   90.00
_cell.angle_beta   90.00
_cell.angle_gamma   90.00
#
_symmetry.space_group_name_H-M   'P 1'
#
loop_
_entity.id
_entity.type
_entity.pdbx_description
1 polymer ?
#
loop_
_entity_poly.entity_id
_entity_poly.type
_entity_poly.pdbx_seq_one_letter_code
_entity_poly.pdbx_strand_id
1 'polypeptide(L)' 'MTNNNILSAASFMKDAADIVMCHEGRYDGSGYPNGLTGEAIPWSVRIFSVIDTLDAITSDRPYRKGAYFDDIFKE' A
#
# COMPACT_ATOMS: atom_id res chain seq x y z
N MET A 1 -10.19 -7.55 -13.17
CA MET A 1 -10.41 -6.26 -13.86
C MET A 1 -10.14 -5.17 -12.84
N THR A 2 -8.87 -4.84 -12.65
CA THR A 2 -8.34 -4.13 -11.48
C THR A 2 -8.13 -2.66 -11.81
N ASN A 3 -8.34 -1.76 -10.84
CA ASN A 3 -8.45 -0.29 -10.92
C ASN A 3 -7.46 0.50 -11.82
N ASN A 4 -6.43 -0.14 -12.37
CA ASN A 4 -5.37 0.47 -13.17
C ASN A 4 -5.88 1.11 -14.48
N ASN A 5 -6.97 0.60 -15.08
CA ASN A 5 -7.50 1.13 -16.36
C ASN A 5 -8.09 2.55 -16.26
N ILE A 6 -8.48 2.99 -15.06
CA ILE A 6 -9.04 4.34 -14.86
C ILE A 6 -7.91 5.37 -14.82
N LEU A 7 -6.82 5.05 -14.12
CA LEU A 7 -5.71 5.99 -13.89
C LEU A 7 -4.72 6.03 -15.06
N SER A 8 -4.48 4.89 -15.72
CA SER A 8 -3.58 4.80 -16.88
C SER A 8 -4.04 5.58 -18.12
N ALA A 9 -5.33 5.96 -18.18
CA ALA A 9 -5.86 6.85 -19.23
C ALA A 9 -5.29 8.27 -19.13
N ALA A 10 -4.85 8.69 -17.93
CA ALA A 10 -4.19 9.95 -17.68
C ALA A 10 -2.68 9.72 -17.55
N SER A 11 -1.90 10.11 -18.56
CA SER A 11 -0.45 9.86 -18.60
C SER A 11 0.32 10.40 -17.39
N PHE A 12 -0.15 11.49 -16.78
CA PHE A 12 0.45 12.08 -15.58
C PHE A 12 0.16 11.29 -14.29
N MET A 13 -0.75 10.31 -14.31
CA MET A 13 -1.13 9.50 -13.16
C MET A 13 -0.45 8.13 -13.13
N LYS A 14 0.51 7.88 -14.02
CA LYS A 14 1.15 6.57 -14.17
C LYS A 14 1.74 6.05 -12.84
N ASP A 15 2.44 6.91 -12.10
CA ASP A 15 3.03 6.54 -10.80
C ASP A 15 1.96 6.18 -9.76
N ALA A 16 0.85 6.92 -9.74
CA ALA A 16 -0.29 6.62 -8.87
C ALA A 16 -0.99 5.32 -9.29
N ALA A 17 -1.02 5.03 -10.58
CA ALA A 17 -1.59 3.81 -11.13
C ALA A 17 -0.78 2.56 -10.69
N ASP A 18 0.55 2.67 -10.68
CA ASP A 18 1.45 1.62 -10.18
C ASP A 18 1.27 1.38 -8.67
N ILE A 19 1.10 2.45 -7.88
CA ILE A 19 0.78 2.36 -6.44
C ILE A 19 -0.55 1.64 -6.23
N VAL A 20 -1.63 2.10 -6.86
CA VAL A 20 -2.96 1.51 -6.70
C VAL A 20 -2.96 0.04 -7.12
N MET A 21 -2.19 -0.33 -8.14
CA MET A 21 -2.09 -1.71 -8.60
C MET A 21 -1.30 -2.62 -7.64
N CYS A 22 -0.29 -2.11 -6.94
CA CYS A 22 0.70 -2.95 -6.24
C CYS A 22 0.78 -2.75 -4.71
N HIS A 23 0.09 -1.78 -4.11
CA HIS A 23 0.24 -1.46 -2.67
C HIS A 23 -0.20 -2.59 -1.70
N GLU A 24 -1.08 -3.49 -2.16
CA GLU A 24 -1.50 -4.71 -1.45
C GLU A 24 -0.47 -5.87 -1.57
N GLY A 25 0.61 -5.63 -2.33
CA GLY A 25 1.77 -6.52 -2.39
C GLY A 25 2.51 -6.55 -1.06
N ARG A 26 3.19 -7.66 -0.78
CA ARG A 26 4.04 -7.82 0.41
C ARG A 26 5.48 -7.99 -0.01
N TYR A 27 6.41 -7.50 0.82
CA TYR A 27 7.85 -7.57 0.55
C TYR A 27 8.36 -9.00 0.35
N ASP A 28 7.73 -9.97 1.03
CA ASP A 28 8.03 -11.41 0.93
C ASP A 28 7.37 -12.11 -0.27
N GLY A 29 6.57 -11.41 -1.08
CA GLY A 29 5.88 -11.95 -2.24
C GLY A 29 4.56 -12.64 -1.95
N SER A 30 4.11 -12.71 -0.69
CA SER A 30 2.84 -13.35 -0.33
C SER A 30 1.60 -12.48 -0.60
N GLY A 31 1.81 -11.21 -1.00
CA GLY A 31 0.75 -10.29 -1.39
C GLY A 31 0.29 -10.45 -2.84
N TYR A 32 -0.75 -9.70 -3.19
CA TYR A 32 -1.38 -9.72 -4.52
C TYR A 32 -1.27 -8.32 -5.16
N PRO A 33 -1.45 -8.16 -6.49
CA PRO A 33 -1.79 -9.17 -7.50
C PRO A 33 -0.59 -9.84 -8.19
N ASN A 34 0.61 -9.27 -8.14
CA ASN A 34 1.71 -9.64 -9.04
C ASN A 34 2.78 -10.55 -8.39
N GLY A 35 2.69 -10.82 -7.08
CA GLY A 35 3.67 -11.65 -6.37
C GLY A 35 5.11 -11.11 -6.41
N LEU A 36 5.28 -9.79 -6.62
CA LEU A 36 6.59 -9.15 -6.64
C LEU A 36 7.25 -9.23 -5.26
N THR A 37 8.55 -9.50 -5.24
CA THR A 37 9.34 -9.67 -4.01
C THR A 37 10.44 -8.63 -3.91
N GLY A 38 10.72 -8.20 -2.68
CA GLY A 38 11.87 -7.34 -2.37
C GLY A 38 11.94 -6.07 -3.22
N GLU A 39 13.06 -5.92 -3.93
CA GLU A 39 13.33 -4.75 -4.78
C GLU A 39 12.64 -4.79 -6.14
N ALA A 40 12.01 -5.91 -6.50
CA ALA A 40 11.14 -5.96 -7.67
C ALA A 40 9.86 -5.15 -7.46
N ILE A 41 9.50 -4.84 -6.20
CA ILE A 41 8.42 -3.92 -5.87
C ILE A 41 8.90 -2.48 -6.08
N PRO A 42 8.19 -1.66 -6.88
CA PRO A 42 8.57 -0.27 -7.09
C PRO A 42 8.80 0.49 -5.78
N TRP A 43 9.80 1.35 -5.75
CA TRP A 43 10.16 2.12 -4.55
C TRP A 43 8.98 2.90 -3.95
N SER A 44 8.22 3.60 -4.79
CA SER A 44 7.03 4.35 -4.38
C SER A 44 5.97 3.47 -3.73
N VAL A 45 5.76 2.26 -4.25
CA VAL A 45 4.83 1.27 -3.70
C VAL A 45 5.28 0.83 -2.31
N ARG A 46 6.58 0.53 -2.12
CA ARG A 46 7.11 0.12 -0.82
C ARG A 46 6.92 1.17 0.26
N ILE A 47 7.19 2.44 -0.04
CA ILE A 47 6.92 3.55 0.89
C ILE A 47 5.42 3.62 1.19
N PHE A 48 4.60 3.61 0.13
CA PHE A 48 3.15 3.77 0.27
C PHE A 48 2.53 2.68 1.15
N SER A 49 2.92 1.41 0.98
CA SER A 49 2.41 0.31 1.81
C SER A 49 2.69 0.50 3.30
N VAL A 50 3.83 1.10 3.68
CA VAL A 50 4.13 1.45 5.08
C VAL A 50 3.21 2.55 5.58
N ILE A 51 3.03 3.60 4.78
CA ILE A 51 2.16 4.73 5.12
C ILE A 51 0.70 4.28 5.26
N ASP A 52 0.21 3.47 4.33
CA ASP A 52 -1.16 2.94 4.33
C ASP A 52 -1.42 2.05 5.54
N THR A 53 -0.46 1.18 5.89
CA THR A 53 -0.53 0.34 7.10
C THR A 53 -0.54 1.20 8.36
N LEU A 54 0.33 2.21 8.43
CA LEU A 54 0.40 3.11 9.56
C LEU A 54 -0.92 3.87 9.75
N ASP A 55 -1.42 4.51 8.69
CA ASP A 55 -2.71 5.22 8.72
C ASP A 55 -3.84 4.28 9.14
N ALA A 56 -3.85 3.06 8.59
CA ALA A 56 -4.85 2.07 8.96
C ALA A 56 -4.80 1.73 10.45
N ILE A 57 -3.61 1.65 11.07
CA ILE A 57 -3.43 1.36 12.50
C ILE A 57 -3.84 2.55 13.37
N THR A 58 -3.42 3.77 13.01
CA THR A 58 -3.59 4.99 13.83
C THR A 58 -4.96 5.64 13.69
N SER A 59 -5.69 5.36 12.61
CA SER A 59 -6.98 5.99 12.36
C SER A 59 -8.13 5.26 13.06
N ASP A 60 -9.08 6.03 13.61
CA ASP A 60 -10.33 5.52 14.14
C ASP A 60 -11.16 4.88 13.02
N ARG A 61 -11.70 3.67 13.27
CA ARG A 61 -12.63 2.98 12.37
C ARG A 61 -13.93 2.67 13.11
N PRO A 62 -15.07 2.46 12.42
CA PRO A 62 -16.37 2.26 13.07
C PRO A 62 -16.40 1.18 14.16
N TYR A 63 -15.50 0.21 14.08
CA TYR A 63 -15.40 -0.93 14.98
C TYR A 63 -14.16 -0.93 15.92
N ARG A 64 -13.22 0.02 15.79
CA ARG A 64 -12.08 0.13 16.70
C ARG A 64 -11.51 1.53 16.76
N LYS A 65 -10.96 1.91 17.91
CA LYS A 65 -10.13 3.11 18.02
C LYS A 65 -8.77 2.89 17.36
N GLY A 66 -8.20 3.98 16.85
CA GLY A 66 -6.82 4.02 16.39
C GLY A 66 -5.85 3.75 17.52
N ALA A 67 -4.71 3.11 17.22
CA ALA A 67 -3.64 2.94 18.20
C ALA A 67 -2.82 4.24 18.32
N TYR A 68 -2.26 4.50 19.51
CA TYR A 68 -1.28 5.56 19.67
C TYR A 68 0.02 5.18 18.97
N PHE A 69 0.65 6.15 18.31
CA PHE A 69 1.87 5.93 17.53
C PHE A 69 2.98 5.25 18.33
N ASP A 70 3.14 5.62 19.60
CA ASP A 70 4.15 5.05 20.50
C ASP A 70 3.92 3.56 20.83
N ASP A 71 2.68 3.07 20.68
CA ASP A 71 2.35 1.67 20.91
C ASP A 71 2.58 0.78 19.67
N ILE A 72 2.84 1.37 18.50
CA ILE A 72 2.98 0.64 17.22
C ILE A 72 4.32 -0.09 17.11
N PHE A 73 5.37 0.39 17.78
CA PHE A 73 6.74 -0.15 17.68
C PHE A 73 7.07 -1.22 18.73
N LYS A 74 6.07 -1.89 19.30
CA LYS A 74 6.25 -2.83 20.43
C LYS A 74 6.55 -4.30 20.04
N GLU A 75 6.92 -4.58 18.80
CA GLU A 75 7.33 -5.94 18.36
C GLU A 75 8.73 -5.96 17.76
#